data_AF-A0A0S4U9S0-F1
#
_entry.id   AF-A0A0S4U9S0-F1
#
_cell.length_a   1.000
_cell.length_b   1.000
_cell.length_c   1.000
_cell.angle_alpha   90.00
_cell.angle_beta   90.00
_cell.angle_gamma   90.00
#
_symmetry.space_group_name_H-M   'P 1'
#
loop_
_entity.id
_entity.type
_entity.pdbx_description
1 polymer ?
#
loop_
_entity_poly.entity_id
_entity_poly.type
_entity_poly.pdbx_seq_one_letter_code
_entity_poly.pdbx_strand_id
1 'polypeptide(L)'
;MTTSNQSRSIDRRAFVAALLKQFPDALVVSGLGSPSYDVFAAGDRPSNFYLWGAMGGSTSVALGLAIAQPDKQVIAITGDGEQLMGLGSLATAAAQRPNNLAVVVLDNGHFGETGMQESHTSLGANLAAAAKAFGVPNTPEIVSAEEVSLLVEIIRRREGMTFAQVHISAEACQRALPPRDGTFVTNRFRQHLGFAPL
;
A
#
# COMPACT_ATOMS: atom_id res chain seq x y z
N MET A 1 11.75 25.33 14.35
CA MET A 1 10.48 24.99 13.68
C MET A 1 10.01 23.68 14.28
N THR A 2 9.03 23.73 15.17
CA THR A 2 8.42 22.55 15.80
C THR A 2 7.64 21.78 14.73
N THR A 3 8.13 20.60 14.39
CA THR A 3 7.39 19.64 13.56
C THR A 3 6.08 19.32 14.26
N SER A 4 4.98 19.58 13.55
CA SER A 4 3.66 19.08 13.91
C SER A 4 3.78 17.57 14.15
N ASN A 5 3.63 17.14 15.40
CA ASN A 5 3.58 15.74 15.76
C ASN A 5 2.23 15.22 15.25
N GLN A 6 2.17 14.83 13.96
CA GLN A 6 0.97 14.27 13.37
C GLN A 6 0.57 13.04 14.19
N SER A 7 -0.67 13.06 14.72
CA SER A 7 -1.17 12.03 15.63
C SER A 7 -1.33 10.69 14.92
N ARG A 8 -0.29 9.85 14.99
CA ARG A 8 -0.28 8.45 14.53
C ARG A 8 -1.18 7.60 15.44
N SER A 9 -2.47 7.54 15.10
CA SER A 9 -3.50 6.97 15.99
C SER A 9 -4.46 6.01 15.30
N ILE A 10 -4.42 5.92 13.96
CA ILE A 10 -5.31 5.04 13.20
C ILE A 10 -4.98 3.58 13.50
N ASP A 11 -6.00 2.77 13.84
CA ASP A 11 -5.88 1.32 13.87
C ASP A 11 -5.66 0.81 12.44
N ARG A 12 -4.46 0.28 12.21
CA ARG A 12 -4.01 -0.17 10.90
C ARG A 12 -4.89 -1.27 10.30
N ARG A 13 -5.35 -2.21 11.11
CA ARG A 13 -6.12 -3.38 10.65
C ARG A 13 -7.55 -2.99 10.31
N ALA A 14 -8.18 -2.20 11.16
CA ALA A 14 -9.51 -1.65 10.93
C ALA A 14 -9.51 -0.78 9.67
N PHE A 15 -8.48 0.05 9.48
CA PHE A 15 -8.34 0.89 8.28
C PHE A 15 -8.20 0.05 7.01
N VAL A 16 -7.29 -0.94 6.97
CA VAL A 16 -7.10 -1.80 5.80
C VAL A 16 -8.39 -2.59 5.48
N ALA A 17 -9.06 -3.13 6.50
CA ALA A 17 -10.33 -3.84 6.31
C ALA A 17 -11.44 -2.92 5.75
N ALA A 18 -11.57 -1.70 6.29
CA ALA A 18 -12.55 -0.72 5.83
C ALA A 18 -12.29 -0.30 4.38
N LEU A 19 -11.03 -0.06 4.03
CA LEU A 19 -10.62 0.30 2.67
C LEU A 19 -10.90 -0.85 1.69
N LEU A 20 -10.39 -2.06 1.94
CA LEU A 20 -10.50 -3.17 0.99
C LEU A 20 -11.92 -3.67 0.81
N LYS A 21 -12.79 -3.53 1.82
CA LYS A 21 -14.23 -3.80 1.69
C LYS A 21 -14.89 -2.98 0.57
N GLN A 22 -14.37 -1.79 0.27
CA GLN A 22 -14.90 -0.93 -0.80
C GLN A 22 -14.42 -1.30 -2.20
N PHE A 23 -13.47 -2.23 -2.30
CA PHE A 23 -12.83 -2.65 -3.55
C PHE A 23 -12.76 -4.20 -3.66
N PRO A 24 -13.92 -4.89 -3.73
CA PRO A 24 -13.99 -6.36 -3.74
C PRO A 24 -13.32 -7.02 -4.96
N ASP A 25 -13.20 -6.29 -6.07
CA ASP A 25 -12.61 -6.78 -7.32
C ASP A 25 -11.20 -6.21 -7.60
N ALA A 26 -10.64 -5.42 -6.68
CA ALA A 26 -9.31 -4.86 -6.86
C ALA A 26 -8.22 -5.94 -6.85
N LEU A 27 -7.20 -5.70 -7.65
CA LEU A 27 -5.92 -6.39 -7.58
C LEU A 27 -5.09 -5.73 -6.47
N VAL A 28 -4.80 -6.48 -5.42
CA VAL A 28 -4.05 -5.95 -4.26
C VAL A 28 -2.65 -6.51 -4.27
N VAL A 29 -1.66 -5.62 -4.14
CA VAL A 29 -0.27 -6.00 -3.86
C VAL A 29 0.04 -5.53 -2.45
N SER A 30 0.48 -6.44 -1.59
CA SER A 30 0.90 -6.06 -0.24
C SER A 30 2.42 -6.10 -0.13
N GLY A 31 2.98 -5.07 0.51
CA GLY A 31 4.36 -5.04 0.95
C GLY A 31 4.63 -6.07 2.04
N LEU A 32 5.91 -6.33 2.30
CA LEU A 32 6.34 -7.36 3.23
C LEU A 32 5.99 -6.99 4.69
N GLY A 33 5.78 -8.01 5.50
CA GLY A 33 5.52 -7.85 6.94
C GLY A 33 4.10 -7.39 7.25
N SER A 34 4.00 -6.36 8.09
CA SER A 34 2.74 -5.81 8.61
C SER A 34 1.64 -5.61 7.53
N PRO A 35 1.90 -4.93 6.39
CA PRO A 35 0.89 -4.78 5.33
C PRO A 35 0.31 -6.11 4.83
N SER A 36 1.15 -7.13 4.57
CA SER A 36 0.71 -8.47 4.17
C SER A 36 -0.20 -9.12 5.23
N TYR A 37 0.14 -8.97 6.52
CA TYR A 37 -0.68 -9.53 7.60
C TYR A 37 -2.08 -8.90 7.65
N ASP A 38 -2.18 -7.60 7.40
CA ASP A 38 -3.45 -6.89 7.49
C ASP A 38 -4.31 -7.10 6.25
N VAL A 39 -3.70 -7.18 5.06
CA VAL A 39 -4.42 -7.57 3.84
C VAL A 39 -4.98 -8.99 3.99
N PHE A 40 -4.22 -9.92 4.58
CA PHE A 40 -4.70 -11.27 4.87
C PHE A 40 -5.81 -11.29 5.92
N ALA A 41 -5.65 -10.53 7.03
CA ALA A 41 -6.67 -10.40 8.07
C ALA A 41 -7.97 -9.75 7.56
N ALA A 42 -7.89 -8.84 6.59
CA ALA A 42 -9.04 -8.23 5.92
C ALA A 42 -9.80 -9.19 4.98
N GLY A 43 -9.24 -10.38 4.71
CA GLY A 43 -9.84 -11.41 3.88
C GLY A 43 -8.90 -11.86 2.77
N ASP A 44 -8.50 -13.13 2.81
CA ASP A 44 -7.73 -13.76 1.75
C ASP A 44 -8.59 -13.95 0.48
N ARG A 45 -8.03 -13.57 -0.67
CA ARG A 45 -8.68 -13.74 -1.98
C ARG A 45 -7.64 -13.96 -3.09
N PRO A 46 -8.02 -14.59 -4.22
CA PRO A 46 -7.10 -14.84 -5.34
C PRO A 46 -6.51 -13.58 -5.98
N SER A 47 -7.13 -12.42 -5.79
CA SER A 47 -6.62 -11.12 -6.25
C SER A 47 -5.71 -10.42 -5.23
N ASN A 48 -5.31 -11.08 -4.15
CA ASN A 48 -4.27 -10.59 -3.23
C ASN A 48 -2.92 -11.21 -3.59
N PHE A 49 -1.95 -10.37 -3.90
CA PHE A 49 -0.55 -10.74 -4.11
C PHE A 49 0.27 -10.34 -2.89
N TYR A 50 0.72 -11.33 -2.12
CA TYR A 50 1.58 -11.15 -0.95
C TYR A 50 3.04 -11.14 -1.40
N LEU A 51 3.65 -9.96 -1.52
CA LEU A 51 5.01 -9.82 -2.03
C LEU A 51 6.03 -10.07 -0.91
N TRP A 52 6.50 -11.31 -0.84
CA TRP A 52 7.55 -11.73 0.09
C TRP A 52 8.95 -11.51 -0.48
N GLY A 53 9.90 -11.17 0.39
CA GLY A 53 11.33 -11.17 0.06
C GLY A 53 11.80 -10.06 -0.89
N ALA A 54 10.94 -9.08 -1.22
CA ALA A 54 11.26 -7.99 -2.15
C ALA A 54 10.86 -6.63 -1.57
N MET A 55 11.54 -6.20 -0.50
CA MET A 55 11.32 -4.88 0.09
C MET A 55 11.58 -3.77 -0.93
N GLY A 56 10.64 -2.84 -1.03
CA GLY A 56 10.63 -1.74 -1.99
C GLY A 56 9.96 -2.11 -3.31
N GLY A 57 9.51 -3.36 -3.46
CA GLY A 57 8.95 -3.89 -4.70
C GLY A 57 7.44 -3.67 -4.88
N SER A 58 6.68 -3.41 -3.81
CA SER A 58 5.19 -3.36 -3.88
C SER A 58 4.69 -2.38 -4.95
N THR A 59 5.29 -1.19 -5.01
CA THR A 59 4.91 -0.12 -5.95
C THR A 59 5.28 -0.49 -7.40
N SER A 60 6.42 -1.14 -7.61
CA SER A 60 6.83 -1.61 -8.94
C SER A 60 5.91 -2.71 -9.49
N VAL A 61 5.58 -3.72 -8.66
CA VAL A 61 4.66 -4.80 -9.04
C VAL A 61 3.26 -4.24 -9.33
N ALA A 62 2.76 -3.35 -8.46
CA ALA A 62 1.46 -2.72 -8.65
C ALA A 62 1.41 -1.84 -9.91
N LEU A 63 2.48 -1.13 -10.25
CA LEU A 63 2.59 -0.39 -11.51
C LEU A 63 2.48 -1.32 -12.73
N GLY A 64 3.21 -2.44 -12.72
CA GLY A 64 3.15 -3.42 -13.80
C GLY A 64 1.74 -3.96 -14.00
N LEU A 65 1.03 -4.28 -12.90
CA LEU A 65 -0.36 -4.70 -12.94
C LEU A 65 -1.29 -3.60 -13.47
N ALA A 66 -1.10 -2.35 -13.03
CA ALA A 66 -1.94 -1.23 -13.45
C ALA A 66 -1.85 -1.00 -14.97
N ILE A 67 -0.64 -1.10 -15.53
CA ILE A 67 -0.40 -1.00 -16.97
C ILE A 67 -0.98 -2.21 -17.73
N ALA A 68 -0.79 -3.42 -17.20
CA ALA A 68 -1.23 -4.65 -17.86
C ALA A 68 -2.74 -4.93 -17.73
N GLN A 69 -3.41 -4.30 -16.76
CA GLN A 69 -4.83 -4.50 -16.45
C GLN A 69 -5.53 -3.14 -16.28
N PRO A 70 -5.59 -2.29 -17.33
CA PRO A 70 -6.06 -0.91 -17.23
C PRO A 70 -7.50 -0.77 -16.72
N ASP A 71 -8.34 -1.79 -16.94
CA ASP A 71 -9.74 -1.79 -16.50
C ASP A 71 -9.92 -2.14 -15.02
N LYS A 72 -8.93 -2.79 -14.40
CA LYS A 72 -8.99 -3.23 -13.00
C LYS A 72 -8.38 -2.18 -12.07
N GLN A 73 -8.96 -2.02 -10.89
CA GLN A 73 -8.37 -1.19 -9.84
C GLN A 73 -7.19 -1.94 -9.24
N VAL A 74 -6.03 -1.29 -9.15
CA VAL A 74 -4.85 -1.83 -8.47
C VAL A 74 -4.58 -1.02 -7.22
N ILE A 75 -4.35 -1.72 -6.11
CA ILE A 75 -4.07 -1.10 -4.81
C ILE A 75 -2.82 -1.76 -4.21
N ALA A 76 -1.74 -1.00 -4.08
CA ALA A 76 -0.60 -1.39 -3.26
C ALA A 76 -0.85 -0.99 -1.81
N ILE A 77 -0.81 -1.93 -0.87
CA ILE A 77 -0.81 -1.65 0.58
C ILE A 77 0.59 -1.93 1.10
N THR A 78 1.31 -0.90 1.55
CA THR A 78 2.73 -1.02 1.91
C THR A 78 3.07 -0.27 3.19
N GLY A 79 4.27 -0.45 3.72
CA GLY A 79 4.77 0.30 4.87
C GLY A 79 5.63 1.50 4.46
N ASP A 80 5.78 2.47 5.35
CA ASP A 80 6.67 3.62 5.16
C ASP A 80 8.13 3.20 4.92
N GLY A 81 8.65 2.27 5.73
CA GLY A 81 10.00 1.72 5.56
C GLY A 81 10.22 1.06 4.20
N GLU A 82 9.22 0.33 3.71
CA GLU A 82 9.26 -0.28 2.39
C GLU A 82 9.22 0.78 1.28
N GLN A 83 8.33 1.75 1.38
CA GLN A 83 8.20 2.80 0.36
C GLN A 83 9.44 3.69 0.30
N LEU A 84 10.15 3.91 1.41
CA LEU A 84 11.45 4.59 1.43
C LEU A 84 12.50 3.85 0.59
N MET A 85 12.54 2.52 0.63
CA MET A 85 13.42 1.71 -0.24
C MET A 85 12.96 1.73 -1.70
N GLY A 86 11.64 1.84 -1.93
CA GLY A 86 11.01 1.86 -3.25
C GLY A 86 10.85 3.23 -3.91
N LEU A 87 11.51 4.31 -3.46
CA LEU A 87 11.27 5.67 -3.96
C LEU A 87 11.48 5.85 -5.47
N GLY A 88 12.49 5.19 -6.06
CA GLY A 88 12.69 5.23 -7.51
C GLY A 88 11.53 4.60 -8.29
N SER A 89 10.87 3.59 -7.73
CA SER A 89 9.68 2.98 -8.34
C SER A 89 8.46 3.90 -8.26
N LEU A 90 8.33 4.70 -7.19
CA LEU A 90 7.30 5.72 -7.07
C LEU A 90 7.47 6.81 -8.14
N ALA A 91 8.69 7.31 -8.33
CA ALA A 91 8.98 8.28 -9.39
C ALA A 91 8.63 7.72 -10.78
N THR A 92 8.94 6.44 -11.01
CA THR A 92 8.57 5.75 -12.25
C THR A 92 7.05 5.64 -12.42
N ALA A 93 6.33 5.24 -11.37
CA ALA A 93 4.87 5.13 -11.40
C ALA A 93 4.20 6.49 -11.68
N ALA A 94 4.69 7.55 -11.05
CA ALA A 94 4.22 8.91 -11.28
C ALA A 94 4.42 9.33 -12.75
N ALA A 95 5.58 9.03 -13.34
CA ALA A 95 5.87 9.33 -14.74
C ALA A 95 4.97 8.57 -15.73
N GLN A 96 4.59 7.33 -15.41
CA GLN A 96 3.68 6.52 -16.23
C GLN A 96 2.21 6.97 -16.15
N ARG A 97 1.82 7.70 -15.10
CA ARG A 97 0.47 8.28 -14.90
C ARG A 97 -0.68 7.27 -15.08
N PRO A 98 -0.65 6.08 -14.44
CA PRO A 98 -1.80 5.17 -14.48
C PRO A 98 -3.01 5.79 -13.76
N ASN A 99 -4.19 5.61 -14.34
CA ASN A 99 -5.45 6.11 -13.77
C ASN A 99 -6.08 5.15 -12.74
N ASN A 100 -5.58 3.92 -12.66
CA ASN A 100 -6.15 2.82 -11.88
C ASN A 100 -5.21 2.32 -10.77
N LEU A 101 -4.17 3.08 -10.41
CA LEU A 101 -3.21 2.70 -9.37
C LEU A 101 -3.37 3.58 -8.12
N ALA A 102 -3.56 2.93 -6.98
CA ALA A 102 -3.43 3.54 -5.66
C ALA A 102 -2.27 2.88 -4.90
N VAL A 103 -1.38 3.69 -4.32
CA VAL A 103 -0.36 3.25 -3.36
C VAL A 103 -0.75 3.80 -2.00
N VAL A 104 -1.03 2.92 -1.05
CA VAL A 104 -1.45 3.26 0.31
C VAL A 104 -0.36 2.84 1.27
N VAL A 105 0.32 3.83 1.82
CA VAL A 105 1.41 3.66 2.78
C VAL A 105 0.85 3.71 4.19
N LEU A 106 1.04 2.63 4.93
CA LEU A 106 0.75 2.50 6.35
C LEU A 106 1.99 2.99 7.12
N ASP A 107 1.97 4.26 7.52
CA ASP A 107 3.09 4.93 8.18
C ASP A 107 2.92 4.94 9.70
N ASN A 108 3.64 4.03 10.37
CA ASN A 108 3.76 4.01 11.83
C ASN A 108 5.04 4.69 12.33
N GLY A 109 5.87 5.24 11.42
CA GLY A 109 7.14 5.86 11.75
C GLY A 109 8.24 4.91 12.21
N HIS A 110 8.11 3.58 12.01
CA HIS A 110 9.00 2.58 12.59
C HIS A 110 9.21 1.34 11.72
N PHE A 111 10.40 0.75 11.77
CA PHE A 111 10.68 -0.58 11.23
C PHE A 111 10.16 -1.68 12.17
N GLY A 112 8.85 -1.94 12.11
CA GLY A 112 8.14 -2.79 13.08
C GLY A 112 8.61 -4.24 13.17
N GLU A 113 9.12 -4.83 12.08
CA GLU A 113 9.52 -6.24 12.06
C GLU A 113 10.97 -6.49 12.50
N THR A 114 11.83 -5.45 12.56
CA THR A 114 13.27 -5.60 12.86
C THR A 114 13.66 -5.18 14.28
N GLY A 115 12.83 -4.39 14.96
CA GLY A 115 13.12 -3.91 16.32
C GLY A 115 12.56 -2.55 16.68
N MET A 116 11.57 -2.03 15.96
CA MET A 116 10.93 -0.73 16.25
C MET A 116 11.90 0.45 16.23
N GLN A 117 12.92 0.41 15.36
CA GLN A 117 13.75 1.58 15.10
C GLN A 117 12.92 2.63 14.38
N GLU A 118 13.12 3.91 14.70
CA GLU A 118 12.49 5.01 13.97
C GLU A 118 12.81 4.91 12.48
N SER A 119 11.77 5.02 11.66
CA SER A 119 11.93 5.19 10.23
C SER A 119 12.21 6.66 9.90
N HIS A 120 12.54 6.92 8.64
CA HIS A 120 12.80 8.29 8.19
C HIS A 120 11.57 9.20 8.29
N THR A 121 10.34 8.65 8.34
CA THR A 121 9.12 9.46 8.49
C THR A 121 8.92 9.96 9.93
N SER A 122 9.58 9.37 10.92
CA SER A 122 9.73 9.94 12.27
C SER A 122 10.84 11.00 12.34
N LEU A 123 11.77 10.99 11.38
CA LEU A 123 12.93 11.89 11.32
C LEU A 123 12.75 13.08 10.35
N GLY A 124 11.52 13.29 9.83
CA GLY A 124 11.15 14.45 9.02
C GLY A 124 10.88 14.18 7.54
N ALA A 125 10.97 12.93 7.07
CA ALA A 125 10.54 12.58 5.72
C ALA A 125 9.00 12.60 5.61
N ASN A 126 8.46 13.26 4.59
CA ASN A 126 7.04 13.21 4.24
C ASN A 126 6.89 12.56 2.86
N LEU A 127 6.29 11.38 2.83
CA LEU A 127 6.17 10.56 1.62
C LEU A 127 5.10 11.09 0.67
N ALA A 128 3.99 11.63 1.19
CA ALA A 128 2.95 12.27 0.37
C ALA A 128 3.49 13.51 -0.36
N ALA A 129 4.28 14.33 0.34
CA ALA A 129 4.98 15.48 -0.24
C ALA A 129 6.01 15.04 -1.29
N ALA A 130 6.76 13.96 -1.05
CA ALA A 130 7.68 13.38 -2.04
C ALA A 130 6.92 12.87 -3.28
N ALA A 131 5.81 12.16 -3.10
CA ALA A 131 4.95 11.69 -4.19
C ALA A 131 4.42 12.86 -5.03
N LYS A 132 4.01 13.96 -4.37
CA LYS A 132 3.56 15.18 -5.04
C LYS A 132 4.70 15.81 -5.86
N ALA A 133 5.90 15.86 -5.32
CA ALA A 133 7.08 16.36 -6.03
C ALA A 133 7.45 15.50 -7.25
N PHE A 134 7.14 14.21 -7.24
CA PHE A 134 7.26 13.33 -8.42
C PHE A 134 6.11 13.48 -9.43
N GLY A 135 5.10 14.30 -9.15
CA GLY A 135 3.98 14.57 -10.06
C GLY A 135 2.76 13.68 -9.85
N VAL A 136 2.64 12.98 -8.73
CA VAL A 136 1.40 12.25 -8.38
C VAL A 136 0.27 13.27 -8.11
N PRO A 137 -0.87 13.19 -8.81
CA PRO A 137 -1.93 14.20 -8.70
C PRO A 137 -2.69 14.12 -7.36
N ASN A 138 -2.88 12.92 -6.81
CA ASN A 138 -3.64 12.71 -5.58
C ASN A 138 -2.71 12.22 -4.47
N THR A 139 -2.43 13.07 -3.48
CA THR A 139 -1.46 12.79 -2.41
C THR A 139 -2.00 13.05 -1.00
N PRO A 140 -3.13 12.45 -0.59
CA PRO A 140 -3.71 12.71 0.73
C PRO A 140 -2.82 12.17 1.86
N GLU A 141 -2.68 12.96 2.91
CA GLU A 141 -2.22 12.51 4.22
C GLU A 141 -3.46 12.22 5.07
N ILE A 142 -3.59 10.99 5.55
CA ILE A 142 -4.72 10.51 6.33
C ILE A 142 -4.28 10.39 7.78
N VAL A 143 -4.88 11.18 8.66
CA VAL A 143 -4.53 11.28 10.09
C VAL A 143 -5.68 10.87 11.01
N SER A 144 -6.88 10.67 10.45
CA SER A 144 -8.06 10.20 11.17
C SER A 144 -8.71 9.03 10.41
N ALA A 145 -9.26 8.07 11.16
CA ALA A 145 -9.86 6.86 10.58
C ALA A 145 -11.13 7.19 9.77
N GLU A 146 -11.82 8.27 10.11
CA GLU A 146 -13.01 8.79 9.44
C GLU A 146 -12.72 9.20 7.98
N GLU A 147 -11.47 9.57 7.67
CA GLU A 147 -11.02 10.00 6.35
C GLU A 147 -10.83 8.81 5.36
N VAL A 148 -11.02 7.56 5.79
CA VAL A 148 -11.01 6.39 4.88
C VAL A 148 -12.04 6.56 3.75
N SER A 149 -13.18 7.19 4.05
CA SER A 149 -14.24 7.49 3.08
C SER A 149 -13.75 8.43 1.96
N LEU A 150 -13.01 9.49 2.32
CA LEU A 150 -12.38 10.40 1.38
C LEU A 150 -11.38 9.68 0.47
N LEU A 151 -10.53 8.83 1.05
CA LEU A 151 -9.58 8.04 0.26
C LEU A 151 -10.29 7.12 -0.74
N VAL A 152 -11.38 6.47 -0.32
CA VAL A 152 -12.19 5.62 -1.21
C VAL A 152 -12.76 6.42 -2.37
N GLU A 153 -13.28 7.63 -2.13
CA GLU A 153 -13.79 8.51 -3.19
C GLU A 153 -12.70 8.90 -4.19
N ILE A 154 -11.53 9.31 -3.70
CA ILE A 154 -10.38 9.66 -4.56
C ILE A 154 -9.99 8.49 -5.46
N ILE A 155 -9.84 7.29 -4.89
CA ILE A 155 -9.46 6.09 -5.65
C ILE A 155 -10.54 5.73 -6.68
N ARG A 156 -11.83 5.86 -6.34
CA ARG A 156 -12.95 5.53 -7.24
C ARG A 156 -13.05 6.45 -8.47
N ARG A 157 -12.64 7.71 -8.35
CA ARG A 157 -12.67 8.66 -9.48
C ARG A 157 -11.77 8.20 -10.63
N ARG A 158 -10.68 7.48 -10.34
CA ARG A 158 -9.67 7.07 -11.33
C ARG A 158 -9.14 8.24 -12.16
N GLU A 159 -9.02 9.41 -11.53
CA GLU A 159 -8.47 10.63 -12.13
C GLU A 159 -6.97 10.72 -11.81
N GLY A 160 -6.21 9.75 -12.35
CA GLY A 160 -4.78 9.61 -12.13
C GLY A 160 -4.40 8.81 -10.88
N MET A 161 -3.09 8.59 -10.74
CA MET A 161 -2.52 7.81 -9.65
C MET A 161 -2.82 8.45 -8.29
N THR A 162 -3.10 7.61 -7.29
CA THR A 162 -3.22 8.02 -5.90
C THR A 162 -2.05 7.50 -5.08
N PHE A 163 -1.47 8.36 -4.24
CA PHE A 163 -0.51 7.99 -3.22
C PHE A 163 -1.01 8.51 -1.87
N ALA A 164 -1.48 7.62 -1.00
CA ALA A 164 -1.97 8.00 0.31
C ALA A 164 -0.93 7.63 1.38
N GLN A 165 -0.61 8.58 2.25
CA GLN A 165 0.18 8.32 3.46
C GLN A 165 -0.77 8.30 4.65
N VAL A 166 -0.91 7.14 5.28
CA VAL A 166 -1.87 6.89 6.37
C VAL A 166 -1.12 6.75 7.68
N HIS A 167 -1.34 7.69 8.59
CA HIS A 167 -0.66 7.81 9.87
C HIS A 167 -1.31 6.89 10.92
N ILE A 168 -0.69 5.73 11.10
CA ILE A 168 -1.22 4.62 11.91
C ILE A 168 -0.48 4.49 13.23
N SER A 169 -1.15 3.92 14.23
CA SER A 169 -0.52 3.54 15.49
C SER A 169 0.62 2.54 15.26
N ALA A 170 1.65 2.62 16.09
CA ALA A 170 2.77 1.67 16.14
C ALA A 170 2.46 0.41 16.95
N GLU A 171 1.22 0.26 17.44
CA GLU A 171 0.77 -0.90 18.20
C GLU A 171 0.87 -2.21 17.42
N ALA A 172 1.33 -3.25 18.12
CA ALA A 172 1.43 -4.59 17.56
C ALA A 172 0.04 -5.23 17.44
N CYS A 173 -0.27 -5.74 16.26
CA CYS A 173 -1.45 -6.57 16.04
C CYS A 173 -1.05 -8.06 15.99
N GLN A 174 -1.94 -8.96 16.41
CA GLN A 174 -1.74 -10.40 16.22
C GLN A 174 -1.47 -10.71 14.74
N ARG A 175 -0.39 -11.43 14.46
CA ARG A 175 0.00 -11.78 13.08
C ARG A 175 -1.02 -12.73 12.46
N ALA A 176 -1.59 -12.33 11.32
CA ALA A 176 -2.36 -13.21 10.45
C ALA A 176 -1.47 -13.54 9.24
N LEU A 177 -1.03 -14.78 9.11
CA LEU A 177 0.03 -15.14 8.17
C LEU A 177 -0.56 -15.63 6.82
N PRO A 178 -0.38 -14.89 5.71
CA PRO A 178 -0.72 -15.41 4.40
C PRO A 178 0.25 -16.50 3.95
N PRO A 179 -0.09 -17.25 2.87
CA PRO A 179 0.84 -18.17 2.22
C PRO A 179 2.16 -17.48 1.89
N ARG A 180 3.28 -18.14 2.24
CA ARG A 180 4.65 -17.65 2.00
C ARG A 180 5.30 -18.26 0.76
N ASP A 181 4.65 -19.24 0.14
CA ASP A 181 5.10 -19.84 -1.09
C ASP A 181 4.84 -18.87 -2.26
N GLY A 182 5.91 -18.27 -2.76
CA GLY A 182 5.85 -17.32 -3.87
C GLY A 182 5.36 -17.93 -5.18
N THR A 183 5.60 -19.22 -5.41
CA THR A 183 5.09 -19.94 -6.59
C THR A 183 3.59 -20.10 -6.48
N PHE A 184 3.09 -20.52 -5.31
CA PHE A 184 1.66 -20.62 -5.04
C PHE A 184 0.96 -19.27 -5.21
N VAL A 185 1.48 -18.21 -4.58
CA VAL A 185 0.89 -16.86 -4.66
C VAL A 185 0.87 -16.36 -6.11
N THR A 186 1.97 -16.52 -6.84
CA THR A 186 2.06 -16.15 -8.26
C THR A 186 1.06 -16.91 -9.11
N ASN A 187 0.99 -18.23 -8.99
CA ASN A 187 0.12 -19.07 -9.80
C ASN A 187 -1.36 -18.82 -9.51
N ARG A 188 -1.74 -18.68 -8.23
CA ARG A 188 -3.11 -18.31 -7.84
C ARG A 188 -3.54 -16.98 -8.44
N PHE A 189 -2.68 -15.97 -8.37
CA PHE A 189 -2.98 -14.64 -8.91
C PHE A 189 -3.08 -14.65 -10.44
N ARG A 190 -2.18 -15.36 -11.12
CA ARG A 190 -2.23 -15.58 -12.57
C ARG A 190 -3.52 -16.27 -13.01
N GLN A 191 -3.91 -17.35 -12.32
CA GLN A 191 -5.15 -18.07 -12.59
C GLN A 191 -6.37 -17.16 -12.40
N HIS A 192 -6.38 -16.33 -11.35
CA HIS A 192 -7.44 -15.34 -11.14
C HIS A 192 -7.56 -14.33 -12.31
N LEU A 193 -6.44 -14.01 -12.96
CA LEU A 193 -6.41 -13.19 -14.17
C LEU A 193 -6.69 -13.97 -15.47
N GLY A 194 -6.96 -15.28 -15.39
CA GLY A 194 -7.22 -16.13 -16.56
C GLY A 194 -5.96 -16.65 -17.27
N PHE A 195 -4.78 -16.51 -16.66
CA PHE A 195 -3.53 -17.03 -17.21
C PHE A 195 -3.20 -18.43 -16.65
N ALA A 196 -2.48 -19.22 -17.46
CA ALA A 196 -1.94 -20.51 -17.01
C ALA A 196 -0.90 -20.31 -15.87
N PRO A 197 -0.79 -21.28 -14.94
CA PRO A 197 0.30 -21.30 -13.96
C PRO A 197 1.67 -21.34 -14.67
N LEU A 198 2.70 -20.83 -14.01
CA LEU A 198 4.09 -20.95 -14.43
C LEU A 198 4.56 -22.40 -14.37
#